data_AF-A0A7C4LP71-F1
#
_entry.id   AF-A0A7C4LP71-F1
#
_cell.length_a   1.000
_cell.length_b   1.000
_cell.length_c   1.000
_cell.angle_alpha   90.00
_cell.angle_beta   90.00
_cell.angle_gamma   90.00
#
_symmetry.space_group_name_H-M   'P 1'
#
loop_
_entity.id
_entity.type
_entity.pdbx_description
1 polymer ?
#
loop_
_entity_poly.entity_id
_entity_poly.type
_entity_poly.pdbx_seq_one_letter_code
_entity_poly.pdbx_strand_id
1 'polypeptide(L)'
;MHLQQTKAGSRTSGGPQYYFHGTPRHVKEFLRHRGACPVVLQTPYGIVSSGFTAVGRDHKLTAEGKVAKGRVGHDRIQGGESIGEAIRHWYGLKPTRDFERIEVEAMIHEEGHFILVPTAVTMRGAKRPRRLEKLPYPLSFHHDYQSKLWKRQIAIRRRAANEDVAWSGRQIQRVVAENRQTASQNVHEADLLRAAGALTMLGLDLGLYHTKGYDCPASRFHFADLPPYSCAIEIKKRSAGFDYQLTRYAPLPRVVVLCLEHDLLNPPDHVDVIELAALAEYLMTE
;
A
#
# COMPACT_ATOMS: atom_id res chain seq x y z
N MET A 1 -1.04 -15.51 14.73
CA MET A 1 -2.25 -16.29 14.36
C MET A 1 -2.15 -16.61 12.88
N HIS A 2 -2.94 -17.52 12.34
CA HIS A 2 -2.83 -17.83 10.92
C HIS A 2 -4.17 -18.08 10.25
N LEU A 3 -4.17 -17.93 8.93
CA LEU A 3 -5.23 -18.41 8.05
C LEU A 3 -4.85 -19.77 7.49
N GLN A 4 -5.81 -20.68 7.51
CA GLN A 4 -5.68 -22.02 6.90
C GLN A 4 -6.78 -22.25 5.87
N GLN A 5 -6.39 -22.78 4.71
CA GLN A 5 -7.30 -23.15 3.63
C GLN A 5 -7.90 -24.54 3.88
N THR A 6 -9.23 -24.66 3.93
CA THR A 6 -9.92 -25.93 4.22
C THR A 6 -10.36 -26.73 3.00
N LYS A 7 -10.47 -26.11 1.82
CA LYS A 7 -10.85 -26.78 0.56
C LYS A 7 -9.70 -26.70 -0.45
N ALA A 8 -8.69 -27.56 -0.27
CA ALA A 8 -7.63 -27.72 -1.27
C ALA A 8 -8.23 -28.28 -2.57
N GLY A 9 -7.95 -27.65 -3.72
CA GLY A 9 -8.41 -28.12 -5.04
C GLY A 9 -9.78 -27.63 -5.52
N SER A 10 -10.61 -26.97 -4.69
CA SER A 10 -11.87 -26.36 -5.14
C SER A 10 -11.62 -24.93 -5.67
N ARG A 11 -11.14 -24.83 -6.90
CA ARG A 11 -11.14 -23.56 -7.67
C ARG A 11 -12.43 -23.36 -8.47
N THR A 12 -13.25 -24.40 -8.59
CA THR A 12 -14.41 -24.49 -9.49
C THR A 12 -15.75 -24.15 -8.83
N SER A 13 -15.88 -24.13 -7.50
CA SER A 13 -17.13 -23.73 -6.83
C SER A 13 -16.89 -23.00 -5.50
N GLY A 14 -17.16 -21.69 -5.48
CA GLY A 14 -17.16 -20.85 -4.28
C GLY A 14 -15.79 -20.42 -3.73
N GLY A 15 -14.69 -20.86 -4.35
CA GLY A 15 -13.32 -20.49 -4.01
C GLY A 15 -12.80 -21.09 -2.67
N PRO A 16 -11.48 -21.01 -2.43
CA PRO A 16 -10.90 -21.47 -1.17
C PRO A 16 -11.36 -20.60 0.01
N GLN A 17 -11.88 -21.24 1.05
CA GLN A 17 -12.25 -20.58 2.29
C GLN A 17 -11.09 -20.58 3.28
N TYR A 18 -10.92 -19.47 3.99
CA TYR A 18 -9.86 -19.26 4.97
C TYR A 18 -10.45 -19.02 6.36
N TYR A 19 -10.02 -19.84 7.30
CA TYR A 19 -10.42 -19.76 8.70
C TYR A 19 -9.27 -19.26 9.55
N PHE A 20 -9.59 -18.55 10.63
CA PHE A 20 -8.59 -18.15 11.61
C PHE A 20 -8.28 -19.31 12.56
N HIS A 21 -6.99 -19.53 12.78
CA HIS A 21 -6.45 -20.49 13.73
C HIS A 21 -5.46 -19.80 14.68
N GLY A 22 -5.46 -20.24 15.94
CA GLY A 22 -4.63 -19.63 16.98
C GLY A 22 -4.97 -18.15 17.22
N THR A 23 -6.23 -17.76 17.02
CA THR A 23 -6.69 -16.37 17.17
C THR A 23 -6.54 -15.90 18.63
N PRO A 24 -5.91 -14.74 18.88
CA PRO A 24 -5.79 -14.18 20.23
C PRO A 24 -7.15 -13.91 20.86
N ARG A 25 -7.20 -13.92 22.20
CA ARG A 25 -8.43 -13.72 22.97
C ARG A 25 -9.12 -12.39 22.63
N HIS A 26 -8.37 -11.29 22.57
CA HIS A 26 -8.92 -9.97 22.28
C HIS A 26 -9.57 -9.90 20.87
N VAL A 27 -8.97 -10.53 19.85
CA VAL A 27 -9.56 -10.59 18.50
C VAL A 27 -10.86 -11.40 18.51
N LYS A 28 -10.88 -12.55 19.22
CA LYS A 28 -12.10 -13.35 19.36
C LYS A 28 -13.21 -12.56 20.03
N GLU A 29 -12.93 -11.95 21.17
CA GLU A 29 -13.89 -11.15 21.94
C GLU A 29 -14.42 -9.99 21.11
N PHE A 30 -13.55 -9.27 20.39
CA PHE A 30 -13.95 -8.23 19.46
C PHE A 30 -14.92 -8.73 18.39
N LEU A 31 -14.59 -9.82 17.68
CA LEU A 31 -15.46 -10.41 16.65
C LEU A 31 -16.77 -10.99 17.23
N ARG A 32 -16.79 -11.40 18.49
CA ARG A 32 -18.02 -11.83 19.17
C ARG A 32 -18.93 -10.66 19.52
N HIS A 33 -18.35 -9.56 19.99
CA HIS A 33 -19.10 -8.37 20.36
C HIS A 33 -19.63 -7.63 19.13
N ARG A 34 -18.76 -7.41 18.13
CA ARG A 34 -19.11 -6.71 16.88
C ARG A 34 -19.89 -7.58 15.89
N GLY A 35 -19.69 -8.89 15.95
CA GLY A 35 -20.28 -9.88 15.05
C GLY A 35 -19.59 -9.98 13.69
N ALA A 36 -19.38 -8.85 13.02
CA ALA A 36 -18.57 -8.76 11.81
C ALA A 36 -17.81 -7.43 11.73
N CYS A 37 -16.69 -7.41 11.02
CA CYS A 37 -15.84 -6.23 10.86
C CYS A 37 -15.27 -6.16 9.44
N PRO A 38 -15.41 -5.03 8.71
CA PRO A 38 -14.75 -4.83 7.43
C PRO A 38 -13.24 -5.03 7.56
N VAL A 39 -12.65 -5.74 6.62
CA VAL A 39 -11.21 -5.99 6.60
C VAL A 39 -10.55 -5.04 5.64
N VAL A 40 -9.40 -4.52 6.03
CA VAL A 40 -8.46 -3.85 5.14
C VAL A 40 -7.17 -4.66 5.13
N LEU A 41 -6.54 -4.77 3.98
CA LEU A 41 -5.38 -5.63 3.80
C LEU A 41 -4.10 -4.79 3.80
N GLN A 42 -3.14 -5.13 4.64
CA GLN A 42 -1.79 -4.61 4.50
C GLN A 42 -1.13 -5.25 3.28
N THR A 43 -0.55 -4.41 2.44
CA THR A 43 0.24 -4.78 1.26
C THR A 43 1.68 -4.28 1.43
N PRO A 44 2.61 -4.62 0.53
CA PRO A 44 3.94 -4.00 0.52
C PRO A 44 3.92 -2.47 0.41
N TYR A 45 2.88 -1.89 -0.20
CA TYR A 45 2.70 -0.46 -0.40
C TYR A 45 2.01 0.26 0.76
N GLY A 46 1.35 -0.47 1.66
CA GLY A 46 0.43 0.13 2.62
C GLY A 46 -0.90 -0.62 2.69
N ILE A 47 -1.83 -0.05 3.43
CA ILE A 47 -3.17 -0.62 3.58
C ILE A 47 -3.98 -0.34 2.31
N VAL A 48 -4.76 -1.33 1.87
CA VAL A 48 -5.77 -1.19 0.81
C VAL A 48 -7.14 -1.57 1.35
N SER A 49 -8.16 -0.84 0.90
CA SER A 49 -9.55 -1.26 1.05
C SER A 49 -9.74 -2.62 0.39
N SER A 50 -10.60 -3.44 1.00
CA SER A 50 -10.89 -4.77 0.49
C SER A 50 -12.37 -5.07 0.56
N GLY A 51 -12.84 -6.00 -0.28
CA GLY A 51 -14.21 -6.51 -0.21
C GLY A 51 -14.41 -7.56 0.89
N PHE A 52 -13.46 -7.70 1.82
CA PHE A 52 -13.48 -8.74 2.84
C PHE A 52 -14.13 -8.26 4.14
N THR A 53 -14.73 -9.21 4.85
CA THR A 53 -15.30 -9.02 6.19
C THR A 53 -14.86 -10.17 7.08
N ALA A 54 -14.30 -9.83 8.25
CA ALA A 54 -14.01 -10.79 9.30
C ALA A 54 -15.31 -11.05 10.06
N VAL A 55 -15.69 -12.33 10.21
CA VAL A 55 -16.97 -12.72 10.81
C VAL A 55 -16.72 -13.68 11.97
N GLY A 56 -17.38 -13.40 13.09
CA GLY A 56 -17.31 -14.26 14.25
C GLY A 56 -17.99 -15.62 14.04
N ARG A 57 -17.52 -16.67 14.73
CA ARG A 57 -18.11 -18.02 14.66
C ARG A 57 -19.61 -18.09 14.98
N ASP A 58 -20.07 -17.17 15.85
CA ASP A 58 -21.46 -17.09 16.33
C ASP A 58 -22.32 -16.17 15.45
N HIS A 59 -21.79 -15.79 14.27
CA HIS A 59 -22.41 -14.87 13.33
C HIS A 59 -22.29 -15.35 11.87
N LYS A 60 -23.21 -14.87 11.05
CA LYS A 60 -23.22 -15.02 9.59
C LYS A 60 -23.60 -13.69 8.93
N LEU A 61 -23.18 -13.53 7.68
CA LEU A 61 -23.67 -12.44 6.82
C LEU A 61 -24.90 -12.93 6.05
N THR A 62 -25.95 -12.13 5.96
CA THR A 62 -27.10 -12.38 5.08
C THR A 62 -26.74 -12.09 3.62
N ALA A 63 -27.64 -12.40 2.68
CA ALA A 63 -27.43 -12.09 1.26
C ALA A 63 -27.26 -10.58 1.02
N GLU A 64 -27.87 -9.75 1.87
CA GLU A 64 -27.77 -8.29 1.88
C GLU A 64 -26.55 -7.77 2.67
N GLY A 65 -25.65 -8.65 3.11
CA GLY A 65 -24.44 -8.29 3.85
C GLY A 65 -24.66 -7.92 5.32
N LYS A 66 -25.87 -8.12 5.88
CA LYS A 66 -26.18 -7.80 7.28
C LYS A 66 -25.69 -8.90 8.22
N VAL A 67 -25.27 -8.50 9.43
CA VAL A 67 -24.85 -9.45 10.46
C VAL A 67 -26.09 -10.08 11.12
N ALA A 68 -26.13 -11.41 11.15
CA ALA A 68 -27.14 -12.19 11.85
C ALA A 68 -26.47 -13.22 12.77
N LYS A 69 -27.16 -13.61 13.85
CA LYS A 69 -26.71 -14.73 14.70
C LYS A 69 -26.68 -16.03 13.88
N GLY A 70 -25.65 -16.83 14.09
CA GLY A 70 -25.47 -18.12 13.42
C GLY A 70 -24.56 -19.03 14.24
N ARG A 71 -24.48 -20.31 13.89
CA ARG A 71 -23.51 -21.25 14.51
C ARG A 71 -22.62 -21.82 13.41
N VAL A 72 -21.67 -21.01 12.95
CA VAL A 72 -20.78 -21.37 11.83
C VAL A 72 -19.50 -22.06 12.34
N GLY A 73 -19.28 -22.10 13.65
CA GLY A 73 -18.23 -22.92 14.29
C GLY A 73 -16.82 -22.32 14.24
N HIS A 74 -16.52 -21.47 13.26
CA HIS A 74 -15.20 -20.86 13.10
C HIS A 74 -15.23 -19.35 12.80
N ASP A 75 -14.24 -18.63 13.34
CA ASP A 75 -13.90 -17.27 12.92
C ASP A 75 -13.27 -17.33 11.52
N ARG A 76 -13.71 -16.45 10.62
CA ARG A 76 -13.35 -16.55 9.21
C ARG A 76 -13.33 -15.20 8.53
N ILE A 77 -12.73 -15.17 7.34
CA ILE A 77 -12.82 -14.05 6.42
C ILE A 77 -13.77 -14.44 5.29
N GLN A 78 -14.74 -13.58 4.98
CA GLN A 78 -15.68 -13.74 3.86
C GLN A 78 -15.51 -12.57 2.88
N GLY A 79 -15.66 -12.81 1.58
CA GLY A 79 -15.64 -11.81 0.53
C GLY A 79 -16.03 -12.41 -0.81
N GLY A 80 -16.19 -11.57 -1.84
CA GLY A 80 -16.51 -12.04 -3.20
C GLY A 80 -15.37 -12.78 -3.89
N GLU A 81 -14.13 -12.47 -3.51
CA GLU A 81 -12.91 -13.15 -3.96
C GLU A 81 -12.23 -13.91 -2.81
N SER A 82 -11.13 -14.61 -3.09
CA SER A 82 -10.33 -15.31 -2.08
C SER A 82 -9.33 -14.35 -1.43
N ILE A 83 -9.33 -14.25 -0.09
CA ILE A 83 -8.31 -13.50 0.68
C ILE A 83 -6.89 -14.00 0.37
N GLY A 84 -6.72 -15.31 0.16
CA GLY A 84 -5.43 -15.87 -0.24
C GLY A 84 -4.98 -15.37 -1.62
N GLU A 85 -5.90 -15.24 -2.57
CA GLU A 85 -5.56 -14.72 -3.90
C GLU A 85 -5.32 -13.22 -3.89
N ALA A 86 -6.04 -12.45 -3.05
CA ALA A 86 -5.71 -11.04 -2.81
C ALA A 86 -4.30 -10.88 -2.21
N ILE A 87 -3.93 -11.69 -1.21
CA ILE A 87 -2.56 -11.70 -0.65
C ILE A 87 -1.55 -12.09 -1.72
N ARG A 88 -1.86 -13.10 -2.54
CA ARG A 88 -1.00 -13.54 -3.64
C ARG A 88 -0.73 -12.40 -4.62
N HIS A 89 -1.79 -11.71 -5.05
CA HIS A 89 -1.73 -10.57 -5.95
C HIS A 89 -0.86 -9.45 -5.38
N TRP A 90 -1.20 -8.94 -4.19
CA TRP A 90 -0.52 -7.79 -3.59
C TRP A 90 0.96 -8.03 -3.25
N TYR A 91 1.33 -9.26 -2.91
CA TYR A 91 2.72 -9.62 -2.57
C TYR A 91 3.51 -10.21 -3.75
N GLY A 92 2.98 -10.18 -4.98
CA GLY A 92 3.66 -10.70 -6.17
C GLY A 92 4.05 -12.17 -6.04
N LEU A 93 3.19 -12.98 -5.39
CA LEU A 93 3.46 -14.39 -5.15
C LEU A 93 3.02 -15.21 -6.38
N LYS A 94 3.88 -16.12 -6.85
CA LYS A 94 3.56 -16.95 -8.03
C LYS A 94 2.35 -17.86 -7.75
N PRO A 95 1.38 -18.03 -8.69
CA PRO A 95 0.17 -18.84 -8.52
C PRO A 95 0.39 -20.36 -8.62
N THR A 96 1.65 -20.82 -8.54
CA THR A 96 2.03 -22.20 -8.85
C THR A 96 1.61 -23.22 -7.79
N ARG A 97 1.35 -22.78 -6.55
CA ARG A 97 0.94 -23.66 -5.45
C ARG A 97 -0.08 -23.00 -4.54
N ASP A 98 -0.94 -23.82 -3.97
CA ASP A 98 -1.90 -23.43 -2.94
C ASP A 98 -1.19 -23.13 -1.61
N PHE A 99 -1.81 -22.27 -0.82
CA PHE A 99 -1.32 -21.98 0.53
C PHE A 99 -1.59 -23.18 1.44
N GLU A 100 -0.57 -23.56 2.19
CA GLU A 100 -0.73 -24.43 3.35
C GLU A 100 -1.15 -23.59 4.56
N ARG A 101 -0.47 -22.46 4.74
CA ARG A 101 -0.63 -21.57 5.89
C ARG A 101 -0.21 -20.15 5.55
N ILE A 102 -0.96 -19.18 6.06
CA ILE A 102 -0.63 -17.76 5.97
C ILE A 102 -0.57 -17.23 7.39
N GLU A 103 0.62 -16.91 7.88
CA GLU A 103 0.77 -16.21 9.15
C GLU A 103 0.28 -14.78 9.00
N VAL A 104 -0.57 -14.36 9.94
CA VAL A 104 -1.16 -13.03 9.95
C VAL A 104 -1.14 -12.43 11.36
N GLU A 105 -0.99 -11.12 11.40
CA GLU A 105 -1.36 -10.29 12.54
C GLU A 105 -2.69 -9.60 12.24
N ALA A 106 -3.41 -9.25 13.30
CA ALA A 106 -4.67 -8.55 13.22
C ALA A 106 -4.63 -7.34 14.15
N MET A 107 -4.93 -6.17 13.62
CA MET A 107 -5.05 -4.93 14.38
C MET A 107 -6.46 -4.38 14.22
N ILE A 108 -7.02 -3.87 15.30
CA ILE A 108 -8.33 -3.20 15.29
C ILE A 108 -8.04 -1.71 15.17
N HIS A 109 -8.43 -1.10 14.05
CA HIS A 109 -8.32 0.33 13.83
C HIS A 109 -9.45 1.07 14.56
N GLU A 110 -9.21 2.29 15.02
CA GLU A 110 -10.19 3.08 15.78
C GLU A 110 -11.48 3.36 14.99
N GLU A 111 -11.37 3.46 13.66
CA GLU A 111 -12.51 3.62 12.74
C GLU A 111 -13.33 2.35 12.53
N GLY A 112 -13.03 1.28 13.27
CA GLY A 112 -13.76 0.02 13.18
C GLY A 112 -13.37 -0.84 11.97
N HIS A 113 -12.16 -0.67 11.44
CA HIS A 113 -11.56 -1.55 10.45
C HIS A 113 -10.72 -2.66 11.11
N PHE A 114 -10.77 -3.85 10.53
CA PHE A 114 -9.90 -4.97 10.90
C PHE A 114 -8.71 -5.00 9.93
N ILE A 115 -7.55 -4.49 10.36
CA ILE A 115 -6.34 -4.51 9.54
C ILE A 115 -5.74 -5.91 9.62
N LEU A 116 -5.75 -6.62 8.50
CA LEU A 116 -5.10 -7.91 8.37
C LEU A 116 -3.69 -7.71 7.80
N VAL A 117 -2.69 -8.17 8.54
CA VAL A 117 -1.27 -8.02 8.18
C VAL A 117 -0.65 -9.38 7.91
N PRO A 118 -0.50 -9.80 6.64
CA PRO A 118 0.26 -11.00 6.30
C PRO A 118 1.74 -10.84 6.65
N THR A 119 2.29 -11.77 7.44
CA THR A 119 3.68 -11.72 7.91
C THR A 119 4.55 -12.84 7.33
N ALA A 120 3.95 -13.98 6.98
CA ALA A 120 4.63 -15.06 6.28
C ALA A 120 3.63 -15.97 5.56
N VAL A 121 4.10 -16.66 4.51
CA VAL A 121 3.33 -17.66 3.77
C VAL A 121 4.11 -18.96 3.64
N THR A 122 3.43 -20.08 3.86
CA THR A 122 3.93 -21.42 3.54
C THR A 122 3.09 -21.98 2.41
N MET A 123 3.73 -22.25 1.28
CA MET A 123 3.10 -22.92 0.14
C MET A 123 3.11 -24.43 0.41
N ARG A 124 2.09 -25.16 -0.07
CA ARG A 124 2.05 -26.62 0.08
C ARG A 124 3.31 -27.28 -0.51
N GLY A 125 3.91 -28.17 0.27
CA GLY A 125 5.15 -28.86 -0.10
C GLY A 125 6.40 -27.97 -0.11
N ALA A 126 6.33 -26.74 0.41
CA ALA A 126 7.52 -25.95 0.69
C ALA A 126 8.09 -26.31 2.07
N LYS A 127 9.42 -26.42 2.17
CA LYS A 127 10.10 -26.76 3.42
C LYS A 127 10.16 -25.61 4.42
N ARG A 128 10.05 -24.36 3.94
CA ARG A 128 10.23 -23.15 4.77
C ARG A 128 9.20 -22.08 4.41
N PRO A 129 8.72 -21.31 5.40
CA PRO A 129 7.87 -20.15 5.16
C PRO A 129 8.66 -19.04 4.45
N ARG A 130 8.01 -18.34 3.53
CA ARG A 130 8.49 -17.08 2.95
C ARG A 130 7.97 -15.92 3.81
N ARG A 131 8.88 -15.12 4.37
CA ARG A 131 8.51 -13.91 5.11
C ARG A 131 7.98 -12.83 4.18
N LEU A 132 6.94 -12.14 4.62
CA LEU A 132 6.35 -10.99 3.97
C LEU A 132 6.72 -9.76 4.80
N GLU A 133 7.54 -8.88 4.24
CA GLU A 133 8.03 -7.70 4.95
C GLU A 133 6.95 -6.60 4.95
N LYS A 134 6.74 -5.97 6.12
CA LYS A 134 5.99 -4.73 6.27
C LYS A 134 6.97 -3.56 6.27
N LEU A 135 6.85 -2.66 5.30
CA LEU A 135 7.65 -1.45 5.22
C LEU A 135 6.87 -0.29 5.87
N PRO A 136 7.50 0.52 6.74
CA PRO A 136 6.82 1.64 7.40
C PRO A 136 6.46 2.77 6.43
N TYR A 137 7.39 3.15 5.56
CA TYR A 137 7.24 4.20 4.56
C TYR A 137 7.60 3.67 3.15
N PRO A 138 6.77 2.79 2.57
CA PRO A 138 7.09 2.10 1.33
C PRO A 138 7.20 3.01 0.11
N LEU A 139 6.56 4.18 0.12
CA LEU A 139 6.52 5.12 -0.99
C LEU A 139 7.48 6.31 -0.78
N SER A 140 8.07 6.45 0.40
CA SER A 140 9.00 7.55 0.70
C SER A 140 10.35 7.45 -0.02
N PHE A 141 10.83 8.61 -0.47
CA PHE A 141 12.17 8.82 -0.99
C PHE A 141 12.62 10.26 -0.67
N HIS A 142 13.47 10.41 0.34
CA HIS A 142 14.08 11.68 0.74
C HIS A 142 15.49 11.42 1.32
N HIS A 143 16.21 12.48 1.70
CA HIS A 143 17.60 12.34 2.18
C HIS A 143 17.75 11.36 3.36
N ASP A 144 16.87 11.46 4.36
CA ASP A 144 16.95 10.62 5.57
C ASP A 144 16.42 9.21 5.38
N TYR A 145 15.57 8.98 4.38
CA TYR A 145 14.97 7.67 4.15
C TYR A 145 14.67 7.41 2.67
N GLN A 146 15.15 6.27 2.19
CA GLN A 146 14.93 5.79 0.83
C GLN A 146 14.33 4.38 0.90
N SER A 147 13.07 4.23 0.50
CA SER A 147 12.38 2.94 0.63
C SER A 147 13.06 1.83 -0.19
N LYS A 148 12.93 0.59 0.30
CA LYS A 148 13.44 -0.59 -0.41
C LYS A 148 12.76 -0.78 -1.78
N LEU A 149 11.51 -0.35 -1.93
CA LEU A 149 10.78 -0.48 -3.19
C LEU A 149 11.37 0.42 -4.26
N TRP A 150 11.60 1.70 -3.92
CA TRP A 150 12.27 2.65 -4.81
C TRP A 150 13.66 2.19 -5.21
N LYS A 151 14.51 1.83 -4.23
CA LYS A 151 15.87 1.34 -4.50
C LYS A 151 15.88 0.14 -5.44
N ARG A 152 15.00 -0.83 -5.19
CA ARG A 152 14.88 -2.02 -6.04
C ARG A 152 14.40 -1.66 -7.44
N GLN A 153 13.39 -0.79 -7.56
CA GLN A 153 12.86 -0.35 -8.85
C GLN A 153 13.92 0.37 -9.67
N ILE A 154 14.60 1.35 -9.08
CA ILE A 154 15.67 2.10 -9.76
C ILE A 154 16.80 1.15 -10.18
N ALA A 155 17.21 0.21 -9.32
CA ALA A 155 18.23 -0.77 -9.66
C ALA A 155 17.81 -1.69 -10.83
N ILE A 156 16.55 -2.12 -10.89
CA ILE A 156 16.00 -2.87 -12.02
C ILE A 156 16.03 -2.01 -13.30
N ARG A 157 15.58 -0.76 -13.21
CA ARG A 157 15.58 0.17 -14.34
C ARG A 157 16.98 0.48 -14.86
N ARG A 158 17.96 0.68 -13.98
CA ARG A 158 19.37 0.88 -14.38
C ARG A 158 19.92 -0.30 -15.17
N ARG A 159 19.59 -1.54 -14.77
CA ARG A 159 20.00 -2.74 -15.50
C ARG A 159 19.32 -2.90 -16.86
N ALA A 160 18.07 -2.44 -16.98
CA ALA A 160 17.28 -2.59 -18.20
C ALA A 160 17.49 -1.45 -19.21
N ALA A 161 17.57 -0.21 -18.74
CA ALA A 161 17.63 1.01 -19.55
C ALA A 161 18.32 2.13 -18.74
N ASN A 162 19.64 2.06 -18.59
CA ASN A 162 20.40 3.02 -17.79
C ASN A 162 20.28 4.47 -18.30
N GLU A 163 20.23 4.64 -19.62
CA GLU A 163 20.11 5.96 -20.26
C GLU A 163 18.80 6.66 -19.90
N ASP A 164 17.69 5.91 -19.81
CA ASP A 164 16.38 6.42 -19.39
C ASP A 164 16.39 6.87 -17.94
N VAL A 165 17.10 6.13 -17.08
CA VAL A 165 17.26 6.51 -15.66
C VAL A 165 18.09 7.79 -15.55
N ALA A 166 19.20 7.88 -16.29
CA ALA A 166 20.03 9.07 -16.32
C ALA A 166 19.28 10.28 -16.90
N TRP A 167 18.47 10.07 -17.94
CA TRP A 167 17.59 11.10 -18.48
C TRP A 167 16.56 11.57 -17.45
N SER A 168 15.93 10.64 -16.74
CA SER A 168 14.96 10.94 -15.67
C SER A 168 15.60 11.77 -14.57
N GLY A 169 16.81 11.41 -14.13
CA GLY A 169 17.61 12.17 -13.18
C GLY A 169 17.86 13.60 -13.64
N ARG A 170 18.32 13.80 -14.88
CA ARG A 170 18.54 15.14 -15.46
C ARG A 170 17.26 15.97 -15.56
N GLN A 171 16.13 15.38 -15.93
CA GLN A 171 14.86 16.10 -16.00
C GLN A 171 14.40 16.57 -14.62
N ILE A 172 14.46 15.69 -13.62
CA ILE A 172 14.09 16.04 -12.24
C ILE A 172 15.05 17.12 -11.71
N GLN A 173 16.36 16.96 -11.92
CA GLN A 173 17.36 17.95 -11.50
C GLN A 173 17.10 19.33 -12.11
N ARG A 174 16.71 19.39 -13.39
CA ARG A 174 16.36 20.64 -14.06
C ARG A 174 15.14 21.31 -13.41
N VAL A 175 14.08 20.55 -13.15
CA VAL A 175 12.90 21.06 -12.43
C VAL A 175 13.31 21.60 -11.06
N VAL A 176 14.12 20.86 -10.30
CA VAL A 176 14.61 21.29 -8.98
C VAL A 176 15.41 22.60 -9.08
N ALA A 177 16.36 22.69 -10.02
CA ALA A 177 17.21 23.87 -10.17
C ALA A 177 16.42 25.13 -10.54
N GLU A 178 15.50 25.03 -11.51
CA GLU A 178 14.65 26.15 -11.95
C GLU A 178 13.73 26.66 -10.83
N ASN A 179 13.20 25.73 -10.02
CA ASN A 179 12.32 26.07 -8.90
C ASN A 179 13.07 26.64 -7.67
N ARG A 180 14.38 26.35 -7.52
CA ARG A 180 15.24 26.92 -6.46
C ARG A 180 15.77 28.31 -6.81
N GLN A 181 16.10 28.56 -8.07
CA GLN A 181 16.70 29.82 -8.52
C GLN A 181 15.69 30.97 -8.68
N THR A 182 14.44 30.64 -8.97
CA THR A 182 13.41 31.66 -9.19
C THR A 182 12.93 32.20 -7.85
N ALA A 183 12.93 33.53 -7.68
CA ALA A 183 12.32 34.18 -6.52
C ALA A 183 10.92 33.58 -6.29
N SER A 184 10.74 32.94 -5.13
CA SER A 184 9.69 31.94 -4.86
C SER A 184 8.24 32.39 -5.09
N GLN A 185 8.02 33.68 -5.34
CA GLN A 185 6.73 34.32 -5.56
C GLN A 185 6.07 33.98 -6.91
N ASN A 186 6.85 33.66 -7.96
CA ASN A 186 6.30 33.42 -9.30
C ASN A 186 6.25 31.94 -9.72
N VAL A 187 6.74 31.04 -8.87
CA VAL A 187 6.75 29.59 -9.14
C VAL A 187 5.51 28.98 -8.50
N HIS A 188 4.73 28.22 -9.26
CA HIS A 188 3.54 27.54 -8.73
C HIS A 188 3.89 26.11 -8.29
N GLU A 189 3.21 25.53 -7.31
CA GLU A 189 3.41 24.12 -6.91
C GLU A 189 3.21 23.16 -8.10
N ALA A 190 2.29 23.53 -9.00
CA ALA A 190 2.05 22.84 -10.26
C ALA A 190 3.29 22.74 -11.18
N ASP A 191 4.31 23.59 -11.01
CA ASP A 191 5.55 23.49 -11.80
C ASP A 191 6.31 22.17 -11.54
N LEU A 192 6.06 21.51 -10.40
CA LEU A 192 6.62 20.20 -10.09
C LEU A 192 6.03 19.08 -10.95
N LEU A 193 4.84 19.28 -11.53
CA LEU A 193 4.23 18.33 -12.47
C LEU A 193 5.08 18.14 -13.73
N ARG A 194 6.01 19.05 -14.04
CA ARG A 194 6.96 18.87 -15.14
C ARG A 194 7.88 17.66 -14.94
N ALA A 195 8.00 17.15 -13.71
CA ALA A 195 8.71 15.91 -13.42
C ALA A 195 7.89 14.63 -13.75
N ALA A 196 6.60 14.73 -14.09
CA ALA A 196 5.70 13.58 -14.27
C ALA A 196 6.25 12.52 -15.23
N GLY A 197 6.75 12.93 -16.40
CA GLY A 197 7.30 11.99 -17.39
C GLY A 197 8.51 11.22 -16.87
N ALA A 198 9.40 11.88 -16.12
CA ALA A 198 10.55 11.23 -15.48
C ALA A 198 10.11 10.29 -14.34
N LEU A 199 9.12 10.70 -13.54
CA LEU A 199 8.56 9.88 -12.47
C LEU A 199 7.87 8.60 -13.01
N THR A 200 7.15 8.69 -14.13
CA THR A 200 6.52 7.55 -14.81
C THR A 200 7.57 6.50 -15.20
N MET A 201 8.72 6.92 -15.74
CA MET A 201 9.81 6.00 -16.08
C MET A 201 10.32 5.24 -14.85
N LEU A 202 10.26 5.86 -13.67
CA LEU A 202 10.66 5.27 -12.40
C LEU A 202 9.54 4.51 -11.68
N GLY A 203 8.33 4.45 -12.25
CA GLY A 203 7.21 3.68 -11.70
C GLY A 203 6.21 4.49 -10.87
N LEU A 204 6.19 5.82 -11.02
CA LEU A 204 5.16 6.69 -10.46
C LEU A 204 4.42 7.45 -11.57
N ASP A 205 3.16 7.09 -11.80
CA ASP A 205 2.26 7.83 -12.68
C ASP A 205 1.46 8.85 -11.88
N LEU A 206 1.70 10.14 -12.12
CA LEU A 206 0.90 11.21 -11.54
C LEU A 206 -0.48 11.25 -12.20
N GLY A 207 -1.53 11.27 -11.37
CA GLY A 207 -2.90 11.47 -11.82
C GLY A 207 -3.15 12.90 -12.32
N LEU A 208 -4.37 13.15 -12.82
CA LEU A 208 -4.78 14.50 -13.22
C LEU A 208 -4.65 15.47 -12.04
N TYR A 209 -4.13 16.66 -12.32
CA TYR A 209 -4.00 17.73 -11.34
C TYR A 209 -5.35 18.39 -11.07
N HIS A 210 -5.74 18.45 -9.80
CA HIS A 210 -6.99 18.99 -9.29
C HIS A 210 -6.68 20.16 -8.36
N THR A 211 -7.55 21.18 -8.35
CA THR A 211 -7.42 22.34 -7.45
C THR A 211 -8.24 22.19 -6.16
N LYS A 212 -8.84 21.01 -5.94
CA LYS A 212 -9.66 20.68 -4.78
C LYS A 212 -9.37 19.26 -4.32
N GLY A 213 -9.25 19.08 -3.01
CA GLY A 213 -8.83 17.80 -2.43
C GLY A 213 -7.32 17.67 -2.48
N TYR A 214 -6.84 16.42 -2.63
CA TYR A 214 -5.46 16.17 -3.01
C TYR A 214 -5.22 16.58 -4.46
N ASP A 215 -4.05 17.14 -4.73
CA ASP A 215 -3.67 17.63 -6.06
C ASP A 215 -3.76 16.54 -7.14
N CYS A 216 -3.30 15.32 -6.88
CA CYS A 216 -3.33 14.22 -7.84
C CYS A 216 -3.95 12.97 -7.18
N PRO A 217 -5.29 12.89 -7.06
CA PRO A 217 -5.98 11.88 -6.24
C PRO A 217 -5.94 10.47 -6.83
N ALA A 218 -5.69 10.34 -8.14
CA ALA A 218 -5.70 9.07 -8.86
C ALA A 218 -4.30 8.65 -9.35
N SER A 219 -3.25 9.02 -8.62
CA SER A 219 -1.87 8.64 -8.94
C SER A 219 -1.63 7.16 -8.66
N ARG A 220 -0.65 6.56 -9.34
CA ARG A 220 -0.37 5.12 -9.27
C ARG A 220 1.13 4.84 -9.14
N PHE A 221 1.45 3.92 -8.25
CA PHE A 221 2.79 3.37 -8.09
C PHE A 221 2.86 1.96 -8.67
N HIS A 222 3.91 1.66 -9.42
CA HIS A 222 4.19 0.34 -9.96
C HIS A 222 5.67 0.00 -9.80
N PHE A 223 5.98 -0.90 -8.87
CA PHE A 223 7.34 -1.26 -8.51
C PHE A 223 7.61 -2.74 -8.76
N ALA A 224 8.65 -3.02 -9.53
CA ALA A 224 9.08 -4.36 -9.89
C ALA A 224 7.88 -5.22 -10.36
N ASP A 225 7.71 -6.40 -9.74
CA ASP A 225 6.65 -7.35 -10.08
C ASP A 225 5.39 -7.19 -9.20
N LEU A 226 5.27 -6.08 -8.46
CA LEU A 226 4.10 -5.81 -7.62
C LEU A 226 2.97 -5.19 -8.44
N PRO A 227 1.71 -5.46 -8.08
CA PRO A 227 0.58 -4.84 -8.77
C PRO A 227 0.54 -3.33 -8.56
N PRO A 228 -0.07 -2.56 -9.48
CA PRO A 228 -0.22 -1.12 -9.31
C PRO A 228 -0.98 -0.76 -8.02
N TYR A 229 -0.46 0.23 -7.29
CA TYR A 229 -1.06 0.77 -6.07
C TYR A 229 -1.54 2.19 -6.32
N SER A 230 -2.83 2.45 -6.11
CA SER A 230 -3.38 3.81 -6.22
C SER A 230 -3.17 4.57 -4.91
N CYS A 231 -2.65 5.79 -5.02
CA CYS A 231 -2.33 6.65 -3.89
C CYS A 231 -2.57 8.11 -4.27
N ALA A 232 -3.17 8.88 -3.38
CA ALA A 232 -3.31 10.31 -3.59
C ALA A 232 -1.94 10.99 -3.41
N ILE A 233 -1.66 11.99 -4.24
CA ILE A 233 -0.46 12.82 -4.13
C ILE A 233 -0.86 14.27 -3.88
N GLU A 234 -0.27 14.87 -2.86
CA GLU A 234 -0.27 16.31 -2.64
C GLU A 234 1.06 16.88 -3.14
N ILE A 235 1.01 17.97 -3.87
CA ILE A 235 2.19 18.63 -4.41
C ILE A 235 2.49 19.85 -3.55
N LYS A 236 3.71 19.91 -3.03
CA LYS A 236 4.16 21.04 -2.22
C LYS A 236 5.55 21.49 -2.59
N LYS A 237 5.87 22.77 -2.43
CA LYS A 237 7.29 23.17 -2.49
C LYS A 237 8.08 22.56 -1.34
N ARG A 238 7.54 22.67 -0.13
CA ARG A 238 8.11 22.09 1.10
C ARG A 238 7.11 21.12 1.68
N SER A 239 7.55 20.02 2.27
CA SER A 239 6.64 18.98 2.75
C SER A 239 5.69 19.38 3.89
N ALA A 240 5.75 20.61 4.40
CA ALA A 240 4.85 21.16 5.42
C ALA A 240 3.54 21.79 4.86
N GLY A 241 2.59 22.08 5.76
CA GLY A 241 1.43 22.94 5.46
C GLY A 241 0.25 22.29 4.74
N PHE A 242 0.00 21.00 4.99
CA PHE A 242 -1.12 20.24 4.40
C PHE A 242 -2.04 19.59 5.46
N ASP A 243 -2.04 20.13 6.69
CA ASP A 243 -2.85 19.65 7.82
C ASP A 243 -4.35 19.62 7.49
N TYR A 244 -4.80 20.57 6.67
CA TYR A 244 -6.19 20.61 6.21
C TYR A 244 -6.55 19.37 5.39
N GLN A 245 -5.66 18.91 4.51
CA GLN A 245 -5.88 17.72 3.70
C GLN A 245 -5.88 16.47 4.58
N LEU A 246 -4.94 16.37 5.53
CA LEU A 246 -4.87 15.28 6.50
C LEU A 246 -6.16 15.16 7.33
N THR A 247 -6.67 16.29 7.82
CA THR A 247 -7.87 16.31 8.67
C THR A 247 -9.16 16.08 7.89
N ARG A 248 -9.26 16.56 6.65
CA ARG A 248 -10.51 16.55 5.87
C ARG A 248 -10.66 15.35 4.94
N TYR A 249 -9.56 14.71 4.54
CA TYR A 249 -9.55 13.64 3.54
C TYR A 249 -8.96 12.32 4.05
N ALA A 250 -8.72 12.18 5.36
CA ALA A 250 -8.50 10.88 6.00
C ALA A 250 -9.86 10.22 6.31
N PRO A 251 -10.02 8.90 6.06
CA PRO A 251 -8.97 7.90 6.20
C PRO A 251 -8.83 6.90 5.05
N LEU A 252 -7.67 6.23 5.01
CA LEU A 252 -7.30 5.08 4.17
C LEU A 252 -7.82 5.11 2.71
N PRO A 253 -6.94 5.19 1.69
CA PRO A 253 -5.56 4.71 1.68
C PRO A 253 -4.51 5.76 2.09
N ARG A 254 -3.23 5.38 2.03
CA ARG A 254 -2.06 6.27 2.24
C ARG A 254 -2.11 7.49 1.32
N VAL A 255 -1.36 8.53 1.70
CA VAL A 255 -1.10 9.71 0.87
C VAL A 255 0.40 9.92 0.73
N VAL A 256 0.82 10.47 -0.40
CA VAL A 256 2.21 10.88 -0.64
C VAL A 256 2.29 12.39 -0.81
N VAL A 257 3.26 13.03 -0.17
CA VAL A 257 3.63 14.42 -0.45
C VAL A 257 4.79 14.42 -1.45
N LEU A 258 4.57 14.96 -2.64
CA LEU A 258 5.61 15.21 -3.64
C LEU A 258 6.14 16.63 -3.45
N CYS A 259 7.41 16.77 -3.11
CA CYS A 259 7.99 18.07 -2.79
C CYS A 259 9.38 18.31 -3.37
N LEU A 260 9.79 19.58 -3.40
CA LEU A 260 11.17 19.95 -3.73
C LEU A 260 12.10 19.65 -2.56
N GLU A 261 11.68 20.03 -1.36
CA GLU A 261 12.47 19.96 -0.13
C GLU A 261 11.63 19.38 1.01
N HIS A 262 12.19 18.37 1.68
CA HIS A 262 11.55 17.75 2.83
C HIS A 262 11.97 18.44 4.14
N ASP A 263 10.97 18.83 4.93
CA ASP A 263 11.10 19.52 6.21
C ASP A 263 10.04 19.08 7.25
N LEU A 264 9.19 18.10 6.91
CA LEU A 264 8.13 17.59 7.76
C LEU A 264 8.72 16.68 8.84
N LEU A 265 8.63 17.13 10.08
CA LEU A 265 9.07 16.37 11.24
C LEU A 265 8.02 15.31 11.61
N ASN A 266 8.46 14.06 11.77
CA ASN A 266 7.63 12.93 12.20
C ASN A 266 6.35 12.78 11.35
N PRO A 267 6.48 12.47 10.05
CA PRO A 267 5.30 12.24 9.20
C PRO A 267 4.39 11.17 9.83
N PRO A 268 3.06 11.33 9.77
CA PRO A 268 2.14 10.29 10.20
C PRO A 268 2.40 8.96 9.47
N ASP A 269 2.12 7.82 10.11
CA ASP A 269 2.42 6.47 9.58
C ASP A 269 1.86 6.18 8.16
N HIS A 270 0.81 6.91 7.76
CA HIS A 270 0.14 6.75 6.46
C HIS A 270 0.52 7.83 5.44
N VAL A 271 1.47 8.69 5.77
CA VAL A 271 2.02 9.73 4.90
C VAL A 271 3.42 9.33 4.49
N ASP A 272 3.64 9.24 3.19
CA ASP A 272 4.95 9.07 2.59
C ASP A 272 5.40 10.39 1.95
N VAL A 273 6.71 10.60 1.78
CA VAL A 273 7.26 11.83 1.19
C VAL A 273 8.23 11.50 0.08
N ILE A 274 8.04 12.09 -1.09
CA ILE A 274 8.99 12.05 -2.21
C ILE A 274 9.60 13.43 -2.35
N GLU A 275 10.90 13.53 -2.13
CA GLU A 275 11.70 14.72 -2.30
C GLU A 275 12.45 14.65 -3.64
N LEU A 276 12.07 15.54 -4.56
CA LEU A 276 12.64 15.58 -5.92
C LEU A 276 14.14 15.87 -5.91
N ALA A 277 14.63 16.70 -4.98
CA ALA A 277 16.05 16.99 -4.85
C ALA A 277 16.85 15.74 -4.49
N ALA A 278 16.45 15.02 -3.43
CA ALA A 278 17.09 13.78 -3.02
C ALA A 278 17.02 12.70 -4.10
N LEU A 279 15.87 12.59 -4.80
CA LEU A 279 15.69 11.64 -5.89
C LEU A 279 16.63 11.96 -7.06
N ALA A 280 16.72 13.22 -7.49
CA ALA A 280 17.64 13.63 -8.55
C ALA A 280 19.09 13.29 -8.22
N GLU A 281 19.55 13.62 -7.01
CA GLU A 281 20.92 13.32 -6.57
C GLU A 281 21.22 11.83 -6.57
N TYR A 282 20.29 11.02 -6.06
CA TYR A 282 20.44 9.56 -6.06
C TYR A 282 20.53 9.00 -7.48
N LEU A 283 19.67 9.48 -8.39
CA LEU A 283 19.63 9.02 -9.78
C LEU A 283 20.92 9.35 -10.55
N MET A 284 21.56 10.46 -10.21
CA MET A 284 22.81 10.94 -10.80
C MET A 284 24.07 10.30 -10.20
N THR A 285 23.93 9.53 -9.11
CA THR A 285 25.05 8.76 -8.54
C THR A 285 25.22 7.45 -9.30
N GLU A 286 26.42 7.24 -9.88
CA GLU A 286 26.80 6.03 -10.63
C GLU A 286 26.75 4.76 -9.75
#